data_AF-A0A4U7E1C4-F1
#
_entry.id   AF-A0A4U7E1C4-F1
#
_cell.length_a   1.000
_cell.length_b   1.000
_cell.length_c   1.000
_cell.angle_alpha   90.00
_cell.angle_beta   90.00
_cell.angle_gamma   90.00
#
_symmetry.space_group_name_H-M   'P 1'
#
loop_
_entity.id
_entity.type
_entity.pdbx_description
1 polymer ?
#
loop_
_entity_poly.entity_id
_entity_poly.type
_entity_poly.pdbx_seq_one_letter_code
_entity_poly.pdbx_strand_id
1 'polypeptide(L)'
;MNRREIVVGLGALVGTGAFASGTGAFSAAEVSRQAKIEVVDDSDGLIGLVANEAIAGVRMTDDGELTISIGDGDPGVNVSSVYQFGAFVSDDDVGGITGDTFAVVTDGDPPDMSGGQDSLESALAIVNQSAQDLSVTLDFELNADISGDTEYAFELQSSRGGSGTREGLATSPITGTLTAQLDTGESIGLSFIINALEATTADEISGSLSVSASAV
;
A
#
# COMPACT_ATOMS: atom_id res chain seq x y z
N MET A 1 86.55 2.97 5.58
CA MET A 1 86.38 3.26 7.01
C MET A 1 85.11 4.08 7.19
N ASN A 2 84.31 3.72 8.20
CA ASN A 2 83.02 4.32 8.54
C ASN A 2 83.09 5.76 9.06
N ARG A 3 81.88 6.34 9.16
CA ARG A 3 81.38 7.40 10.08
C ARG A 3 81.50 8.83 9.55
N ARG A 4 80.36 9.47 9.21
CA ARG A 4 79.57 10.39 10.06
C ARG A 4 78.12 10.47 9.57
N GLU A 5 77.20 10.18 10.47
CA GLU A 5 75.78 10.56 10.43
C GLU A 5 75.64 12.09 10.59
N ILE A 6 74.52 12.69 10.14
CA ILE A 6 73.65 13.57 10.96
C ILE A 6 72.51 14.22 10.13
N VAL A 7 71.28 13.88 10.55
CA VAL A 7 70.08 14.73 10.78
C VAL A 7 69.05 14.99 9.66
N VAL A 8 67.90 14.32 9.87
CA VAL A 8 66.49 14.77 9.94
C VAL A 8 65.97 15.77 8.91
N GLY A 9 64.97 15.30 8.16
CA GLY A 9 63.89 16.13 7.64
C GLY A 9 62.65 15.27 7.39
N LEU A 10 61.76 15.22 8.38
CA LEU A 10 60.39 14.70 8.24
C LEU A 10 59.62 15.64 7.30
N GLY A 11 59.50 15.24 6.04
CA GLY A 11 58.60 15.88 5.06
C GLY A 11 57.61 14.85 4.56
N ALA A 12 56.42 14.82 5.16
CA ALA A 12 55.27 14.10 4.62
C ALA A 12 54.84 14.79 3.32
N LEU A 13 55.17 14.18 2.19
CA LEU A 13 54.68 14.59 0.88
C LEU A 13 53.49 13.69 0.55
N VAL A 14 52.30 14.21 0.85
CA VAL A 14 51.02 13.65 0.41
C VAL A 14 50.83 14.00 -1.07
N GLY A 15 50.51 12.99 -1.89
CA GLY A 15 49.87 13.19 -3.17
C GLY A 15 50.64 12.68 -4.39
N THR A 16 50.86 11.36 -4.48
CA THR A 16 51.24 10.70 -5.74
C THR A 16 50.17 9.70 -6.16
N GLY A 17 49.75 9.78 -7.43
CA GLY A 17 49.40 8.58 -8.19
C GLY A 17 47.90 8.29 -8.35
N ALA A 18 47.30 8.96 -9.33
CA ALA A 18 46.47 8.38 -10.39
C ALA A 18 45.82 6.99 -10.19
N PHE A 19 44.48 7.01 -10.24
CA PHE A 19 43.58 6.02 -10.83
C PHE A 19 43.73 4.54 -10.44
N ALA A 20 42.98 4.16 -9.42
CA ALA A 20 42.22 2.91 -9.47
C ALA A 20 40.73 3.28 -9.50
N SER A 21 40.16 3.38 -10.71
CA SER A 21 38.72 3.16 -10.87
C SER A 21 38.47 1.72 -10.44
N GLY A 22 37.81 1.54 -9.32
CA GLY A 22 37.47 0.23 -8.77
C GLY A 22 36.14 0.33 -8.08
N THR A 23 35.08 0.29 -8.90
CA THR A 23 33.72 -0.13 -8.58
C THR A 23 33.09 0.47 -7.32
N GLY A 24 32.09 1.33 -7.55
CA GLY A 24 31.12 1.71 -6.53
C GLY A 24 30.72 0.47 -5.74
N ALA A 25 30.94 0.54 -4.44
CA ALA A 25 30.29 -0.34 -3.51
C ALA A 25 28.80 -0.01 -3.60
N PHE A 26 28.12 -0.67 -4.54
CA PHE A 26 26.76 -1.10 -4.30
C PHE A 26 26.85 -1.97 -3.04
N SER A 27 26.82 -1.31 -1.88
CA SER A 27 26.20 -1.93 -0.74
C SER A 27 24.75 -2.07 -1.17
N ALA A 28 24.45 -3.18 -1.84
CA ALA A 28 23.11 -3.73 -1.86
C ALA A 28 22.83 -4.04 -0.40
N ALA A 29 22.42 -3.01 0.34
CA ALA A 29 21.61 -3.20 1.50
C ALA A 29 20.32 -3.76 0.90
N GLU A 30 20.21 -5.09 0.92
CA GLU A 30 18.95 -5.79 0.83
C GLU A 30 18.17 -5.40 2.09
N VAL A 31 17.66 -4.17 2.09
CA VAL A 31 16.65 -3.74 3.05
C VAL A 31 15.36 -4.32 2.50
N SER A 32 14.91 -5.39 3.15
CA SER A 32 13.56 -5.90 3.03
C SER A 32 12.62 -4.75 3.39
N ARG A 33 12.08 -4.09 2.37
CA ARG A 33 11.02 -3.11 2.54
C ARG A 33 9.75 -3.94 2.49
N GLN A 34 9.05 -4.13 3.60
CA GLN A 34 7.91 -5.04 3.65
C GLN A 34 6.64 -4.21 3.83
N ALA A 35 5.76 -4.21 2.84
CA ALA A 35 4.39 -3.73 3.00
C ALA A 35 3.48 -4.93 2.80
N LYS A 36 3.10 -5.58 3.91
CA LYS A 36 2.12 -6.67 3.94
C LYS A 36 0.89 -6.15 4.67
N ILE A 37 -0.24 -6.11 3.98
CA ILE A 37 -1.55 -5.90 4.61
C ILE A 37 -2.25 -7.25 4.61
N GLU A 38 -2.49 -7.78 5.80
CA GLU A 38 -3.29 -8.98 6.04
C GLU A 38 -4.73 -8.55 6.37
N VAL A 39 -5.70 -9.22 5.75
CA VAL A 39 -7.11 -9.06 6.07
C VAL A 39 -7.66 -10.39 6.59
N VAL A 40 -8.13 -10.37 7.84
CA VAL A 40 -8.68 -11.54 8.53
C VAL A 40 -10.17 -11.67 8.22
N ASP A 41 -10.60 -12.89 7.87
CA ASP A 41 -12.00 -13.23 7.60
C ASP A 41 -12.85 -13.30 8.88
N ASP A 42 -14.13 -12.93 8.78
CA ASP A 42 -15.10 -13.02 9.87
C ASP A 42 -15.84 -14.37 9.82
N SER A 43 -15.35 -15.29 10.64
CA SER A 43 -15.70 -16.72 10.72
C SER A 43 -17.16 -17.08 11.03
N ASP A 44 -18.08 -16.12 11.16
CA ASP A 44 -19.54 -16.36 11.26
C ASP A 44 -20.27 -16.35 9.89
N GLY A 45 -19.54 -16.15 8.77
CA GLY A 45 -20.00 -16.48 7.42
C GLY A 45 -21.08 -15.56 6.83
N LEU A 46 -21.22 -14.35 7.36
CA LEU A 46 -22.20 -13.36 6.88
C LEU A 46 -21.69 -12.55 5.67
N ILE A 47 -20.37 -12.42 5.55
CA ILE A 47 -19.71 -11.70 4.47
C ILE A 47 -18.78 -12.63 3.69
N GLY A 48 -18.60 -12.33 2.40
CA GLY A 48 -17.53 -12.90 1.59
C GLY A 48 -16.51 -11.83 1.23
N LEU A 49 -15.23 -12.18 1.31
CA LEU A 49 -14.15 -11.36 0.81
C LEU A 49 -13.77 -11.81 -0.61
N VAL A 50 -13.66 -10.86 -1.53
CA VAL A 50 -13.30 -11.11 -2.93
C VAL A 50 -12.10 -10.24 -3.29
N ALA A 51 -10.98 -10.86 -3.62
CA ALA A 51 -9.79 -10.19 -4.12
C ALA A 51 -9.97 -9.82 -5.60
N ASN A 52 -9.49 -8.66 -6.02
CA ASN A 52 -9.32 -8.37 -7.44
C ASN A 52 -7.94 -8.87 -7.91
N GLU A 53 -7.86 -10.15 -8.30
CA GLU A 53 -6.59 -10.76 -8.72
C GLU A 53 -6.07 -10.26 -10.08
N ALA A 54 -6.85 -9.45 -10.81
CA ALA A 54 -6.35 -8.74 -11.98
C ALA A 54 -5.37 -7.62 -11.59
N ILE A 55 -5.44 -7.15 -10.34
CA ILE A 55 -4.55 -6.12 -9.80
C ILE A 55 -3.30 -6.78 -9.23
N ALA A 56 -2.16 -6.42 -9.79
CA ALA A 56 -0.87 -6.96 -9.38
C ALA A 56 -0.64 -6.76 -7.88
N GLY A 57 -0.34 -7.86 -7.18
CA GLY A 57 -0.07 -7.85 -5.74
C GLY A 57 -1.28 -8.11 -4.87
N VAL A 58 -2.51 -8.01 -5.39
CA VAL A 58 -3.73 -8.38 -4.66
C VAL A 58 -4.07 -9.85 -4.93
N ARG A 59 -4.20 -10.65 -3.87
CA ARG A 59 -4.48 -12.08 -4.00
C ARG A 59 -5.15 -12.66 -2.77
N MET A 60 -5.97 -13.69 -2.96
CA MET A 60 -6.32 -14.59 -1.86
C MET A 60 -5.20 -15.62 -1.67
N THR A 61 -4.85 -15.88 -0.42
CA THR A 61 -3.99 -17.02 -0.07
C THR A 61 -4.79 -18.32 -0.07
N ASP A 62 -4.08 -19.45 -0.10
CA ASP A 62 -4.69 -20.78 -0.01
C ASP A 62 -5.47 -21.00 1.29
N ASP A 63 -5.17 -20.21 2.34
CA ASP A 63 -5.82 -20.24 3.65
C ASP A 63 -7.03 -19.29 3.74
N GLY A 64 -7.38 -18.58 2.65
CA GLY A 64 -8.52 -17.66 2.59
C GLY A 64 -8.23 -16.25 3.11
N GLU A 65 -6.97 -15.94 3.45
CA GLU A 65 -6.53 -14.59 3.83
C GLU A 65 -6.31 -13.74 2.57
N LEU A 66 -6.87 -12.53 2.53
CA LEU A 66 -6.55 -11.55 1.50
C LEU A 66 -5.23 -10.88 1.85
N THR A 67 -4.31 -10.89 0.88
CA THR A 67 -3.01 -10.24 1.01
C THR A 67 -2.75 -9.30 -0.17
N ILE A 68 -2.21 -8.14 0.18
CA ILE A 68 -1.64 -7.19 -0.77
C ILE A 68 -0.13 -7.23 -0.57
N SER A 69 0.60 -7.56 -1.63
CA SER A 69 2.06 -7.72 -1.62
C SER A 69 2.69 -7.04 -2.82
N ILE A 70 3.65 -6.15 -2.56
CA ILE A 70 4.23 -5.29 -3.60
C ILE A 70 5.45 -5.99 -4.23
N GLY A 71 5.17 -7.06 -4.97
CA GLY A 71 6.09 -7.80 -5.85
C GLY A 71 6.58 -9.17 -5.30
N ASP A 72 7.57 -9.78 -5.95
CA ASP A 72 7.98 -11.17 -5.69
C ASP A 72 8.96 -11.32 -4.52
N GLY A 73 8.63 -12.19 -3.56
CA GLY A 73 9.58 -12.64 -2.54
C GLY A 73 9.96 -11.58 -1.51
N ASP A 74 9.01 -10.68 -1.19
CA ASP A 74 9.09 -9.60 -0.18
C ASP A 74 9.61 -8.22 -0.64
N PRO A 75 9.11 -7.62 -1.75
CA PRO A 75 9.49 -6.26 -2.10
C PRO A 75 8.47 -5.26 -1.54
N GLY A 76 8.98 -4.09 -1.23
CA GLY A 76 8.20 -3.02 -0.63
C GLY A 76 7.88 -1.95 -1.63
N VAL A 77 7.44 -0.82 -1.09
CA VAL A 77 7.20 0.38 -1.86
C VAL A 77 8.54 0.97 -2.30
N ASN A 78 8.69 1.27 -3.59
CA ASN A 78 9.85 2.00 -4.07
C ASN A 78 9.76 3.48 -3.66
N VAL A 79 10.89 4.09 -3.30
CA VAL A 79 10.96 5.54 -3.15
C VAL A 79 10.73 6.21 -4.51
N SER A 80 10.22 7.44 -4.49
CA SER A 80 9.91 8.20 -5.69
C SER A 80 8.88 7.50 -6.60
N SER A 81 7.90 6.82 -6.01
CA SER A 81 6.85 6.12 -6.75
C SER A 81 5.47 6.26 -6.11
N VAL A 82 4.44 6.03 -6.92
CA VAL A 82 3.04 5.98 -6.48
C VAL A 82 2.47 4.64 -6.91
N TYR A 83 1.81 3.96 -5.98
CA TYR A 83 1.05 2.74 -6.25
C TYR A 83 -0.42 2.99 -6.00
N GLN A 84 -1.26 2.54 -6.93
CA GLN A 84 -2.70 2.52 -6.77
C GLN A 84 -3.21 1.09 -6.89
N PHE A 85 -4.09 0.71 -5.99
CA PHE A 85 -4.78 -0.57 -5.97
C PHE A 85 -6.28 -0.30 -6.00
N GLY A 86 -6.92 -0.77 -7.06
CA GLY A 86 -8.32 -0.52 -7.35
C GLY A 86 -8.60 0.89 -7.85
N ALA A 87 -9.72 1.08 -8.54
CA ALA A 87 -10.21 2.38 -8.96
C ALA A 87 -10.95 3.09 -7.81
N PHE A 88 -10.86 4.42 -7.77
CA PHE A 88 -11.62 5.27 -6.84
C PHE A 88 -12.93 5.71 -7.50
N VAL A 89 -13.94 6.09 -6.71
CA VAL A 89 -15.21 6.62 -7.26
C VAL A 89 -14.98 7.99 -7.93
N SER A 90 -14.12 8.82 -7.33
CA SER A 90 -13.63 10.06 -7.91
C SER A 90 -12.20 10.36 -7.44
N ASP A 91 -11.52 11.27 -8.14
CA ASP A 91 -10.20 11.76 -7.76
C ASP A 91 -10.26 12.89 -6.73
N ASP A 92 -11.46 13.34 -6.34
CA ASP A 92 -11.64 14.37 -5.31
C ASP A 92 -10.93 13.96 -4.02
N ASP A 93 -10.20 14.90 -3.40
CA ASP A 93 -9.37 14.72 -2.21
C ASP A 93 -8.16 13.77 -2.35
N VAL A 94 -8.19 12.84 -3.31
CA VAL A 94 -7.12 11.86 -3.58
C VAL A 94 -6.08 12.42 -4.57
N GLY A 95 -6.52 13.19 -5.56
CA GLY A 95 -5.64 13.88 -6.50
C GLY A 95 -4.72 14.89 -5.81
N GLY A 96 -5.14 15.45 -4.67
CA GLY A 96 -4.31 16.33 -3.86
C GLY A 96 -3.10 15.62 -3.24
N ILE A 97 -3.23 14.33 -2.93
CA ILE A 97 -2.16 13.50 -2.35
C ILE A 97 -1.11 13.17 -3.41
N THR A 98 -1.56 12.84 -4.62
CA THR A 98 -0.66 12.40 -5.70
C THR A 98 -0.12 13.56 -6.55
N GLY A 99 -0.78 14.72 -6.48
CA GLY A 99 -0.45 15.91 -7.27
C GLY A 99 -0.52 15.65 -8.77
N ASP A 100 0.20 16.46 -9.54
CA ASP A 100 0.25 16.32 -11.02
C ASP A 100 1.13 15.15 -11.49
N THR A 101 1.78 14.44 -10.56
CA THR A 101 2.77 13.39 -10.87
C THR A 101 2.11 12.07 -11.23
N PHE A 102 0.87 11.85 -10.77
CA PHE A 102 0.16 10.61 -10.95
C PHE A 102 -1.33 10.89 -11.17
N ALA A 103 -1.89 10.37 -12.25
CA ALA A 103 -3.32 10.49 -12.55
C ALA A 103 -4.07 9.35 -11.85
N VAL A 104 -4.93 9.70 -10.88
CA VAL A 104 -5.75 8.73 -10.16
C VAL A 104 -6.67 8.00 -11.13
N VAL A 105 -6.67 6.67 -11.08
CA VAL A 105 -7.63 5.86 -11.84
C VAL A 105 -8.96 5.86 -11.11
N THR A 106 -10.04 6.21 -11.83
CA THR A 106 -11.39 6.29 -11.27
C THR A 106 -12.37 5.45 -12.08
N ASP A 107 -13.39 4.92 -11.43
CA ASP A 107 -14.53 4.26 -12.04
C ASP A 107 -15.85 4.74 -11.41
N GLY A 108 -16.95 4.70 -12.17
CA GLY A 108 -18.26 5.16 -11.70
C GLY A 108 -18.97 4.19 -10.75
N ASP A 109 -18.57 2.91 -10.76
CA ASP A 109 -19.02 1.89 -9.82
C ASP A 109 -17.91 0.85 -9.56
N PRO A 110 -16.79 1.24 -8.93
CA PRO A 110 -15.67 0.32 -8.77
C PRO A 110 -15.98 -0.97 -7.99
N PRO A 111 -16.88 -0.99 -6.99
CA PRO A 111 -17.22 -2.23 -6.28
C PRO A 111 -18.25 -3.09 -7.02
N ASP A 112 -18.61 -2.81 -8.28
CA ASP A 112 -19.60 -3.60 -9.01
C ASP A 112 -19.22 -5.09 -9.06
N MET A 113 -20.15 -5.93 -8.60
CA MET A 113 -20.03 -7.39 -8.61
C MET A 113 -21.09 -8.04 -9.50
N SER A 114 -21.81 -7.27 -10.33
CA SER A 114 -22.88 -7.76 -11.20
C SER A 114 -22.40 -8.76 -12.26
N GLY A 115 -21.17 -8.60 -12.75
CA GLY A 115 -20.45 -9.54 -13.62
C GLY A 115 -19.54 -10.51 -12.86
N GLY A 116 -19.63 -10.58 -11.54
CA GLY A 116 -18.65 -11.26 -10.70
C GLY A 116 -17.32 -10.49 -10.66
N GLN A 117 -16.20 -11.21 -10.53
CA GLN A 117 -14.86 -10.61 -10.47
C GLN A 117 -14.48 -9.83 -11.73
N ASP A 118 -15.10 -10.14 -12.87
CA ASP A 118 -14.81 -9.44 -14.13
C ASP A 118 -15.33 -7.98 -14.16
N SER A 119 -16.30 -7.65 -13.28
CA SER A 119 -16.80 -6.28 -13.09
C SER A 119 -16.08 -5.51 -11.99
N LEU A 120 -15.30 -6.20 -11.15
CA LEU A 120 -14.70 -5.60 -9.98
C LEU A 120 -13.50 -4.73 -10.39
N GLU A 121 -13.57 -3.44 -10.07
CA GLU A 121 -12.47 -2.50 -10.29
C GLU A 121 -11.87 -2.00 -8.97
N SER A 122 -12.53 -2.19 -7.81
CA SER A 122 -11.90 -2.00 -6.49
C SER A 122 -10.77 -3.00 -6.26
N ALA A 123 -9.88 -2.73 -5.28
CA ALA A 123 -8.83 -3.69 -4.94
C ALA A 123 -9.42 -4.97 -4.33
N LEU A 124 -10.44 -4.82 -3.50
CA LEU A 124 -11.20 -5.93 -2.94
C LEU A 124 -12.67 -5.54 -2.86
N ALA A 125 -13.54 -6.54 -2.81
CA ALA A 125 -14.95 -6.39 -2.46
C ALA A 125 -15.31 -7.24 -1.24
N ILE A 126 -16.20 -6.68 -0.43
CA ILE A 126 -16.90 -7.34 0.67
C ILE A 126 -18.35 -7.50 0.21
N VAL A 127 -18.78 -8.75 0.06
CA VAL A 127 -20.13 -9.08 -0.42
C VAL A 127 -20.98 -9.61 0.71
N ASN A 128 -22.23 -9.16 0.79
CA ASN A 128 -23.18 -9.70 1.77
C ASN A 128 -23.74 -11.02 1.29
N GLN A 129 -23.39 -12.10 1.98
CA GLN A 129 -23.88 -13.45 1.68
C GLN A 129 -25.08 -13.85 2.55
N SER A 130 -25.51 -12.95 3.43
CA SER A 130 -26.64 -13.16 4.32
C SER A 130 -27.95 -12.63 3.72
N ALA A 131 -29.06 -12.91 4.41
CA ALA A 131 -30.38 -12.37 4.05
C ALA A 131 -30.77 -11.14 4.89
N GLN A 132 -29.81 -10.55 5.60
CA GLN A 132 -29.98 -9.40 6.47
C GLN A 132 -29.02 -8.30 6.02
N ASP A 133 -29.39 -7.05 6.25
CA ASP A 133 -28.49 -5.94 5.98
C ASP A 133 -27.41 -5.90 7.07
N LEU A 134 -26.19 -5.56 6.67
CA LEU A 134 -25.01 -5.60 7.52
C LEU A 134 -24.42 -4.20 7.68
N SER A 135 -23.94 -3.88 8.87
CA SER A 135 -23.02 -2.77 9.10
C SER A 135 -21.61 -3.32 9.04
N VAL A 136 -20.84 -2.88 8.04
CA VAL A 136 -19.45 -3.29 7.81
C VAL A 136 -18.52 -2.21 8.35
N THR A 137 -17.57 -2.59 9.19
CA THR A 137 -16.55 -1.68 9.74
C THR A 137 -15.16 -2.16 9.32
N LEU A 138 -14.39 -1.22 8.76
CA LEU A 138 -12.99 -1.38 8.43
C LEU A 138 -12.16 -0.60 9.43
N ASP A 139 -11.27 -1.31 10.12
CA ASP A 139 -10.30 -0.74 11.04
C ASP A 139 -8.90 -0.84 10.42
N PHE A 140 -8.20 0.29 10.37
CA PHE A 140 -6.88 0.40 9.77
C PHE A 140 -5.86 0.63 10.89
N GLU A 141 -4.95 -0.31 11.06
CA GLU A 141 -3.80 -0.14 11.93
C GLU A 141 -2.54 -0.03 11.06
N LEU A 142 -2.04 1.19 10.87
CA LEU A 142 -0.77 1.42 10.19
C LEU A 142 0.34 1.71 11.22
N ASN A 143 1.34 0.85 11.20
CA ASN A 143 2.61 1.00 11.91
C ASN A 143 3.65 1.56 10.93
N ALA A 144 3.78 2.89 10.92
CA ALA A 144 4.73 3.59 10.08
C ALA A 144 5.86 4.20 10.91
N ASP A 145 7.10 3.79 10.64
CA ASP A 145 8.31 4.52 11.03
C ASP A 145 8.78 5.32 9.81
N ILE A 146 8.15 6.48 9.63
CA ILE A 146 8.34 7.35 8.47
C ILE A 146 9.22 8.52 8.84
N SER A 147 10.36 8.62 8.15
CA SER A 147 11.29 9.74 8.22
C SER A 147 11.13 10.71 7.04
N GLY A 148 10.51 10.26 5.94
CA GLY A 148 10.02 11.05 4.82
C GLY A 148 8.50 11.29 4.85
N ASP A 149 7.98 11.83 3.74
CA ASP A 149 6.57 12.25 3.60
C ASP A 149 5.76 11.21 2.80
N THR A 150 5.76 9.95 3.24
CA THR A 150 4.88 8.94 2.61
C THR A 150 3.42 9.21 3.00
N GLU A 151 2.55 9.30 1.99
CA GLU A 151 1.11 9.54 2.16
C GLU A 151 0.28 8.35 1.67
N TYR A 152 -0.93 8.23 2.23
CA TYR A 152 -1.86 7.16 1.92
C TYR A 152 -3.27 7.70 1.75
N ALA A 153 -4.06 7.01 0.96
CA ALA A 153 -5.51 7.14 0.91
C ALA A 153 -6.15 5.76 0.84
N PHE A 154 -7.19 5.53 1.63
CA PHE A 154 -8.05 4.35 1.57
C PHE A 154 -9.49 4.81 1.42
N GLU A 155 -10.14 4.36 0.35
CA GLU A 155 -11.51 4.72 0.04
C GLU A 155 -12.42 3.50 0.19
N LEU A 156 -13.43 3.65 1.05
CA LEU A 156 -14.53 2.71 1.17
C LEU A 156 -15.65 3.13 0.22
N GLN A 157 -16.14 2.17 -0.56
CA GLN A 157 -17.06 2.40 -1.66
C GLN A 157 -18.26 1.47 -1.52
N SER A 158 -19.45 1.88 -1.95
CA SER A 158 -20.62 1.00 -2.07
C SER A 158 -21.15 0.98 -3.50
N SER A 159 -21.63 -0.17 -3.98
CA SER A 159 -22.43 -0.24 -5.19
C SER A 159 -23.91 -0.24 -4.80
N ARG A 160 -24.59 0.90 -4.98
CA ARG A 160 -26.02 1.06 -4.69
C ARG A 160 -26.79 1.39 -5.95
N GLY A 161 -27.73 0.52 -6.32
CA GLY A 161 -28.56 0.71 -7.50
C GLY A 161 -27.78 0.75 -8.83
N GLY A 162 -26.60 0.12 -8.88
CA GLY A 162 -25.71 0.09 -10.06
C GLY A 162 -24.89 1.37 -10.24
N SER A 163 -24.58 2.07 -9.15
CA SER A 163 -23.67 3.21 -9.13
C SER A 163 -22.82 3.19 -7.86
N GLY A 164 -21.54 3.52 -8.03
CA GLY A 164 -20.56 3.62 -6.95
C GLY A 164 -20.76 4.88 -6.13
N THR A 165 -20.69 4.75 -4.82
CA THR A 165 -20.68 5.89 -3.88
C THR A 165 -19.49 5.76 -2.93
N ARG A 166 -18.76 6.87 -2.72
CA ARG A 166 -17.75 6.96 -1.65
C ARG A 166 -18.47 7.00 -0.30
N GLU A 167 -18.30 5.95 0.50
CA GLU A 167 -18.84 5.86 1.87
C GLU A 167 -17.85 6.47 2.88
N GLY A 168 -16.55 6.42 2.58
CA GLY A 168 -15.52 6.98 3.44
C GLY A 168 -14.17 7.10 2.76
N LEU A 169 -13.35 8.04 3.23
CA LEU A 169 -11.97 8.23 2.79
C LEU A 169 -11.10 8.45 4.04
N ALA A 170 -10.07 7.64 4.21
CA ALA A 170 -9.06 7.79 5.23
C ALA A 170 -7.72 8.14 4.59
N THR A 171 -7.09 9.25 5.02
CA THR A 171 -5.81 9.72 4.49
C THR A 171 -4.76 9.83 5.58
N SER A 172 -3.48 9.86 5.21
CA SER A 172 -2.37 10.00 6.17
C SER A 172 -2.46 11.31 7.00
N PRO A 173 -2.19 11.29 8.32
CA PRO A 173 -2.05 10.09 9.15
C PRO A 173 -3.41 9.41 9.35
N ILE A 174 -3.46 8.10 9.15
CA ILE A 174 -4.71 7.35 9.26
C ILE A 174 -4.97 7.08 10.73
N THR A 175 -5.98 7.76 11.26
CA THR A 175 -6.52 7.49 12.60
C THR A 175 -8.03 7.33 12.46
N GLY A 176 -8.53 6.11 12.39
CA GLY A 176 -9.97 5.89 12.44
C GLY A 176 -10.47 4.61 11.79
N THR A 177 -11.77 4.43 11.94
CA THR A 177 -12.55 3.36 11.30
C THR A 177 -13.39 3.96 10.18
N LEU A 178 -13.55 3.19 9.10
CA LEU A 178 -14.55 3.48 8.07
C LEU A 178 -15.72 2.51 8.26
N THR A 179 -16.95 3.01 8.18
CA THR A 179 -18.15 2.20 8.33
C THR A 179 -19.10 2.44 7.18
N ALA A 180 -19.67 1.38 6.63
CA ALA A 180 -20.70 1.44 5.60
C ALA A 180 -21.82 0.44 5.90
N GLN A 181 -23.04 0.76 5.47
CA GLN A 181 -24.13 -0.21 5.40
C GLN A 181 -24.07 -0.98 4.08
N LEU A 182 -24.28 -2.28 4.18
CA LEU A 182 -24.22 -3.23 3.11
C LEU A 182 -25.53 -4.02 3.06
N ASP A 183 -26.40 -3.64 2.13
CA ASP A 183 -27.69 -4.26 1.96
C ASP A 183 -27.54 -5.66 1.33
N THR A 184 -28.60 -6.47 1.44
CA THR A 184 -28.61 -7.81 0.85
C THR A 184 -28.40 -7.76 -0.67
N GLY A 185 -27.33 -8.41 -1.14
CA GLY A 185 -26.99 -8.49 -2.57
C GLY A 185 -26.18 -7.30 -3.11
N GLU A 186 -25.81 -6.35 -2.24
CA GLU A 186 -24.85 -5.28 -2.58
C GLU A 186 -23.41 -5.71 -2.25
N SER A 187 -22.46 -4.87 -2.67
CA SER A 187 -21.03 -5.00 -2.41
C SER A 187 -20.46 -3.69 -1.86
N ILE A 188 -19.47 -3.84 -0.98
CA ILE A 188 -18.59 -2.75 -0.52
C ILE A 188 -17.22 -2.97 -1.13
N GLY A 189 -16.62 -1.93 -1.71
CA GLY A 189 -15.25 -1.97 -2.23
C GLY A 189 -14.28 -1.24 -1.34
N LEU A 190 -13.02 -1.67 -1.38
CA LEU A 190 -11.90 -0.89 -0.87
C LEU A 190 -10.88 -0.69 -2.00
N SER A 191 -10.48 0.55 -2.19
CA SER A 191 -9.35 0.95 -3.04
C SER A 191 -8.40 1.82 -2.23
N PHE A 192 -7.12 1.82 -2.60
CA PHE A 192 -6.13 2.60 -1.86
C PHE A 192 -4.93 3.02 -2.72
N ILE A 193 -4.27 4.07 -2.27
CA ILE A 193 -3.05 4.61 -2.84
C ILE A 193 -1.96 4.68 -1.77
N ILE A 194 -0.73 4.42 -2.21
CA ILE A 194 0.49 4.67 -1.48
C ILE A 194 1.32 5.67 -2.31
N ASN A 195 1.47 6.89 -1.82
CA ASN A 195 2.33 7.89 -2.40
C ASN A 195 3.67 7.93 -1.64
N ALA A 196 4.71 7.43 -2.28
CA ALA A 196 6.08 7.41 -1.77
C ALA A 196 7.01 8.34 -2.58
N LEU A 197 6.48 9.40 -3.20
CA LEU A 197 7.28 10.35 -4.00
C LEU A 197 8.41 10.99 -3.19
N GLU A 198 8.09 11.38 -1.95
CA GLU A 198 8.99 12.01 -0.98
C GLU A 198 9.43 11.02 0.12
N ALA A 199 9.22 9.71 -0.09
CA ALA A 199 9.65 8.68 0.84
C ALA A 199 11.17 8.51 0.82
N THR A 200 11.73 8.10 1.96
CA THR A 200 13.15 7.73 2.07
C THR A 200 13.34 6.22 2.16
N THR A 201 14.56 5.75 1.93
CA THR A 201 14.87 4.32 2.10
C THR A 201 14.88 3.86 3.57
N ALA A 202 14.77 4.80 4.52
CA ALA A 202 14.63 4.50 5.93
C ALA A 202 13.16 4.38 6.35
N ASP A 203 12.21 4.71 5.47
CA ASP A 203 10.79 4.64 5.78
C ASP A 203 10.34 3.17 5.78
N GLU A 204 9.72 2.75 6.89
CA GLU A 204 9.14 1.42 7.05
C GLU A 204 7.64 1.56 7.32
N ILE A 205 6.85 0.76 6.61
CA ILE A 205 5.39 0.87 6.62
C ILE A 205 4.84 -0.55 6.68
N SER A 206 4.27 -0.88 7.82
CA SER A 206 3.54 -2.13 8.02
C SER A 206 2.15 -1.82 8.53
N GLY A 207 1.20 -2.75 8.39
CA GLY A 207 -0.11 -2.53 8.96
C GLY A 207 -1.04 -3.70 8.75
N SER A 208 -2.20 -3.62 9.39
CA SER A 208 -3.28 -4.58 9.25
C SER A 208 -4.57 -3.84 8.90
N LEU A 209 -5.43 -4.53 8.16
CA LEU A 209 -6.78 -4.11 7.90
C LEU A 209 -7.71 -5.17 8.48
N SER A 210 -8.55 -4.77 9.44
CA SER A 210 -9.56 -5.64 10.01
C SER A 210 -10.92 -5.30 9.43
N VAL A 211 -11.63 -6.31 8.92
CA VAL A 211 -13.01 -6.17 8.44
C VAL A 211 -13.91 -6.88 9.44
N SER A 212 -14.96 -6.20 9.88
CA SER A 212 -15.99 -6.79 10.75
C SER A 212 -17.38 -6.44 10.23
N ALA A 213 -18.33 -7.35 10.38
CA ALA A 213 -19.72 -7.12 9.99
C ALA A 213 -20.68 -7.50 11.12
N SER A 214 -21.75 -6.73 11.25
CA SER A 214 -22.83 -7.03 12.20
C SER A 214 -24.19 -6.76 11.58
N ALA A 215 -25.16 -7.65 11.78
CA ALA A 215 -26.54 -7.44 11.35
C ALA A 215 -27.14 -6.16 11.96
N VAL A 216 -27.95 -5.44 11.16
CA VAL A 216 -28.61 -4.18 11.51
C VAL A 216 -30.05 -4.39 11.97
#